data_AF-J9FRQ1-F1
#
_entry.id   AF-J9FRQ1-F1
#
_cell.length_a   1.000
_cell.length_b   1.000
_cell.length_c   1.000
_cell.angle_alpha   90.00
_cell.angle_beta   90.00
_cell.angle_gamma   90.00
#
_symmetry.space_group_name_H-M   'P 1'
#
loop_
_entity.id
_entity.type
_entity.pdbx_description
1 polymer ?
#
loop_
_entity_poly.entity_id
_entity_poly.type
_entity_poly.pdbx_seq_one_letter_code
_entity_poly.pdbx_strand_id
1 'polypeptide(L)'
;MGYFVIALALFLPFLMFLLGRVTDANLLFYKECAKLLMMVGALMILFALNRQESKQIEEIRNKATRNAVFLTVIFIFGGMLYRVYKGDITSVDTSSFLIFLIINVLCLEYGVKKAAVDQMFKKHNK
;
A
#
# COMPACT_ATOMS: atom_id res chain seq x y z
N MET A 1 0.07 14.46 6.72
CA MET A 1 0.75 13.37 7.47
C MET A 1 1.22 12.24 6.56
N GLY A 2 0.36 11.55 5.80
CA GLY A 2 0.79 10.42 4.95
C GLY A 2 1.85 10.74 3.87
N TYR A 3 1.78 11.89 3.21
CA TYR A 3 2.81 12.33 2.25
C TYR A 3 4.21 12.48 2.87
N PHE A 4 4.28 12.93 4.13
CA PHE A 4 5.54 13.05 4.85
C PHE A 4 6.15 11.67 5.15
N VAL A 5 5.31 10.69 5.49
CA VAL A 5 5.73 9.31 5.75
C VAL A 5 6.27 8.64 4.48
N ILE A 6 5.65 8.90 3.32
CA ILE A 6 6.18 8.41 2.02
C ILE A 6 7.52 9.07 1.69
N ALA A 7 7.63 10.39 1.86
CA ALA A 7 8.89 11.10 1.62
C ALA A 7 10.02 10.54 2.51
N LEU A 8 9.74 10.34 3.79
CA LEU A 8 10.70 9.75 4.73
C LEU A 8 11.09 8.32 4.32
N ALA A 9 10.12 7.49 3.91
CA ALA A 9 10.39 6.14 3.42
C ALA A 9 11.27 6.10 2.16
N LEU A 10 11.14 7.10 1.28
CA LEU A 10 11.94 7.25 0.07
C LEU A 10 13.40 7.65 0.40
N PHE A 11 13.58 8.53 1.38
CA PHE A 11 14.90 9.05 1.76
C PHE A 11 15.66 8.15 2.75
N LEU A 12 14.97 7.29 3.51
CA LEU A 12 15.58 6.40 4.52
C LEU A 12 16.72 5.51 3.98
N PRO A 13 16.55 4.80 2.83
CA PRO A 13 17.60 3.94 2.29
C PRO A 13 18.80 4.77 1.82
N PHE A 14 18.55 5.96 1.28
CA PHE A 14 19.57 6.88 0.79
C PHE A 14 20.40 7.48 1.94
N LEU A 15 19.75 7.87 3.04
CA LEU A 15 20.40 8.36 4.26
C LEU A 15 21.24 7.28 4.92
N MET A 16 20.70 6.06 5.06
CA MET A 16 21.45 4.93 5.63
C MET A 16 22.68 4.56 4.81
N PHE A 17 22.57 4.64 3.48
CA PHE A 17 23.69 4.45 2.55
C PHE A 17 24.78 5.52 2.75
N LEU A 18 24.38 6.80 2.84
CA LEU A 18 25.30 7.93 3.06
C LEU A 18 25.97 7.90 4.45
N LEU A 19 25.30 7.34 5.46
CA LEU A 19 25.82 7.14 6.83
C LEU A 19 26.74 5.92 6.98
N GLY A 20 26.96 5.12 5.92
CA GLY A 20 27.82 3.93 5.96
C GLY A 20 27.31 2.81 6.87
N ARG A 21 26.02 2.84 7.28
CA ARG A 21 25.38 1.85 8.16
C ARG A 21 24.78 0.68 7.39
N VAL A 22 24.98 0.64 6.08
CA VAL A 22 24.48 -0.41 5.18
C VAL A 22 25.51 -1.53 5.07
N THR A 23 25.14 -2.70 5.56
CA THR A 23 25.84 -3.97 5.36
C THR A 23 24.99 -4.87 4.48
N ASP A 24 25.59 -5.77 3.69
CA ASP A 24 24.88 -6.64 2.74
C ASP A 24 23.74 -7.46 3.37
N ALA A 25 23.89 -7.83 4.65
CA ALA A 25 22.86 -8.52 5.42
C ALA A 25 21.66 -7.62 5.81
N ASN A 26 21.90 -6.34 6.10
CA ASN A 26 20.86 -5.39 6.52
C ASN A 26 20.18 -4.67 5.35
N LEU A 27 20.77 -4.71 4.16
CA LEU A 27 20.25 -4.03 2.97
C LEU A 27 18.86 -4.54 2.57
N LEU A 28 18.64 -5.87 2.64
CA LEU A 28 17.33 -6.47 2.42
C LEU A 28 16.30 -5.97 3.43
N PHE A 29 16.67 -5.92 4.72
CA PHE A 29 15.78 -5.44 5.78
C PHE A 29 15.35 -3.98 5.58
N TYR A 30 16.28 -3.09 5.27
CA TYR A 30 15.96 -1.69 4.98
C TYR A 30 15.06 -1.51 3.75
N LYS A 31 15.26 -2.33 2.72
CA LYS A 31 14.43 -2.30 1.51
C LYS A 31 12.98 -2.73 1.79
N GLU A 32 12.78 -3.77 2.60
CA GLU A 32 11.44 -4.22 2.98
C GLU A 32 10.77 -3.26 3.98
N CYS A 33 11.51 -2.71 4.95
CA CYS A 33 10.98 -1.67 5.84
C CYS A 33 10.55 -0.40 5.09
N ALA A 34 11.31 0.04 4.09
CA ALA A 34 10.94 1.19 3.26
C ALA A 34 9.65 0.93 2.47
N LYS A 35 9.45 -0.29 1.94
CA LYS A 35 8.19 -0.68 1.30
C LYS A 35 7.02 -0.65 2.27
N LEU A 36 7.17 -1.21 3.47
CA LEU A 36 6.12 -1.20 4.49
C LEU A 36 5.75 0.25 4.89
N LEU A 37 6.74 1.12 5.09
CA LEU A 37 6.51 2.54 5.37
C LEU A 37 5.80 3.26 4.24
N MET A 38 6.14 2.98 2.97
CA MET A 38 5.44 3.53 1.81
C MET A 38 3.97 3.06 1.75
N MET A 39 3.70 1.78 2.05
CA MET A 39 2.35 1.25 2.13
C MET A 39 1.55 1.93 3.24
N VAL A 40 2.11 2.04 4.44
CA VAL A 40 1.49 2.74 5.58
C VAL A 40 1.24 4.22 5.27
N GLY A 41 2.18 4.90 4.60
CA GLY A 41 2.02 6.28 4.13
C GLY A 41 0.89 6.44 3.12
N ALA A 42 0.78 5.52 2.15
CA ALA A 42 -0.31 5.50 1.17
C ALA A 42 -1.67 5.21 1.83
N LEU A 43 -1.71 4.30 2.80
CA LEU A 43 -2.90 4.02 3.59
C LEU A 43 -3.35 5.24 4.40
N MET A 44 -2.42 5.97 5.02
CA MET A 44 -2.75 7.21 5.71
C MET A 44 -3.30 8.28 4.77
N ILE A 45 -2.90 8.30 3.50
CA ILE A 45 -3.48 9.22 2.50
C ILE A 45 -4.89 8.76 2.11
N LEU A 46 -5.09 7.46 1.89
CA LEU A 46 -6.40 6.89 1.58
C LEU A 46 -7.41 7.05 2.74
N PHE A 47 -6.97 6.83 3.98
CA PHE A 47 -7.81 6.90 5.17
C PHE A 47 -7.86 8.27 5.84
N ALA A 48 -7.12 9.27 5.34
CA ALA A 48 -7.27 10.66 5.78
C ALA A 48 -8.67 11.17 5.40
N LEU A 49 -9.63 10.91 6.29
CA LEU A 49 -11.00 11.35 6.20
C LEU A 49 -11.03 12.87 6.39
N ASN A 50 -11.26 13.61 5.31
CA ASN A 50 -11.64 15.01 5.46
C ASN A 50 -13.10 15.06 5.89
N ARG A 51 -13.37 15.66 7.06
CA ARG A 51 -14.68 15.77 7.71
C ARG A 51 -15.75 16.52 6.88
N GLN A 52 -15.38 17.03 5.69
CA GLN A 52 -16.21 17.69 4.69
C GLN A 52 -15.96 17.15 3.26
N GLU A 53 -15.71 15.85 3.08
CA GLU A 53 -15.58 15.27 1.73
C GLU A 53 -16.91 15.21 0.97
N SER A 54 -16.91 15.65 -0.30
CA SER A 54 -18.06 15.50 -1.20
C SER A 54 -18.18 14.04 -1.68
N LYS A 55 -19.41 13.59 -1.98
CA LYS A 55 -19.66 12.22 -2.51
C LYS A 55 -18.81 11.89 -3.74
N GLN A 56 -18.49 12.89 -4.56
CA GLN A 56 -17.67 12.71 -5.76
C GLN A 56 -16.21 12.36 -5.44
N ILE A 57 -15.62 13.00 -4.42
CA ILE A 57 -14.23 12.69 -4.02
C ILE A 57 -14.14 11.29 -3.39
N GLU A 58 -15.19 10.87 -2.69
CA GLU A 58 -15.28 9.52 -2.13
C GLU A 58 -15.34 8.43 -3.22
N GLU A 59 -16.17 8.62 -4.26
CA GLU A 59 -16.24 7.68 -5.39
C GLU A 59 -14.91 7.59 -6.16
N ILE A 60 -14.25 8.72 -6.37
CA ILE A 60 -12.92 8.77 -6.99
C ILE A 60 -11.91 7.97 -6.16
N ARG A 61 -11.92 8.13 -4.83
CA ARG A 61 -11.04 7.37 -3.92
C ARG A 61 -11.32 5.86 -3.98
N ASN A 62 -12.59 5.46 -3.99
CA ASN A 62 -12.95 4.04 -4.02
C ASN A 62 -12.53 3.40 -5.35
N LYS A 63 -12.72 4.13 -6.46
CA LYS A 63 -12.26 3.71 -7.79
C LYS A 63 -10.74 3.64 -7.88
N ALA A 64 -10.03 4.63 -7.33
CA ALA A 64 -8.57 4.65 -7.26
C ALA A 64 -8.02 3.49 -6.42
N THR A 65 -8.65 3.19 -5.26
CA THR A 65 -8.27 2.07 -4.40
C THR A 65 -8.42 0.74 -5.14
N ARG A 66 -9.56 0.52 -5.79
CA ARG A 66 -9.81 -0.70 -6.56
C ARG A 66 -8.83 -0.86 -7.74
N ASN A 67 -8.49 0.24 -8.41
CA ASN A 67 -7.55 0.23 -9.53
C ASN A 67 -6.10 0.01 -9.07
N ALA A 68 -5.71 0.58 -7.93
CA ALA A 68 -4.40 0.36 -7.32
C ALA A 68 -4.22 -1.12 -6.95
N VAL A 69 -5.21 -1.74 -6.31
CA VAL A 69 -5.20 -3.17 -5.98
C VAL A 69 -5.03 -4.04 -7.24
N PHE A 70 -5.77 -3.73 -8.31
CA PHE A 70 -5.67 -4.45 -9.58
C PHE A 70 -4.28 -4.36 -10.21
N LEU A 71 -3.69 -3.16 -10.25
CA LEU A 71 -2.32 -2.95 -10.73
C LEU A 71 -1.28 -3.71 -9.89
N THR A 72 -1.42 -3.73 -8.57
CA THR A 72 -0.53 -4.52 -7.70
C THR A 72 -0.63 -6.02 -7.94
N VAL A 73 -1.84 -6.56 -8.19
CA VAL A 73 -1.99 -7.98 -8.51
C VAL A 73 -1.31 -8.32 -9.85
N ILE A 74 -1.50 -7.49 -10.88
CA ILE A 74 -0.83 -7.68 -12.19
C ILE A 74 0.68 -7.61 -12.05
N PHE A 75 1.19 -6.59 -11.34
CA PHE A 75 2.63 -6.40 -11.15
C PHE A 75 3.26 -7.61 -10.46
N ILE A 76 2.58 -8.17 -9.46
CA ILE A 76 3.12 -9.29 -8.70
C ILE A 76 2.97 -10.60 -9.46
N PHE A 77 1.84 -10.84 -10.12
CA PHE A 77 1.66 -12.01 -10.97
C PHE A 77 2.68 -12.04 -12.12
N GLY A 78 2.92 -10.89 -12.76
CA GLY A 78 3.96 -10.74 -13.78
C GLY A 78 5.37 -10.93 -13.23
N GLY A 79 5.66 -10.38 -12.05
CA GLY A 79 6.95 -10.58 -11.37
C GLY A 79 7.22 -12.05 -11.01
N MET A 80 6.19 -12.79 -10.59
CA MET A 80 6.28 -14.23 -10.33
C MET A 80 6.51 -15.02 -11.63
N LEU A 81 5.73 -14.76 -12.70
CA LEU A 81 5.91 -15.41 -14.00
C LEU A 81 7.31 -15.16 -14.60
N TYR A 82 7.80 -13.93 -14.51
CA TYR A 82 9.13 -13.56 -15.01
C TYR A 82 10.26 -14.31 -14.28
N ARG A 83 10.11 -14.55 -12.98
CA ARG A 83 11.09 -15.33 -12.19
C ARG A 83 11.00 -16.82 -12.43
N VAL A 84 9.79 -17.37 -12.58
CA VAL A 84 9.59 -18.76 -13.01
C VAL A 84 10.26 -19.01 -14.36
N TYR A 85 10.14 -18.06 -15.29
CA TYR A 85 10.83 -18.13 -16.59
C TYR A 85 12.37 -18.09 -16.46
N LYS A 86 12.93 -17.36 -15.49
CA LYS A 86 14.38 -17.31 -15.23
C LYS A 86 14.91 -18.47 -14.37
N GLY A 87 14.05 -19.31 -13.81
CA GLY A 87 14.46 -20.48 -13.02
C GLY A 87 15.01 -20.16 -11.61
N ASP A 88 14.81 -18.94 -11.11
CA ASP A 88 15.29 -18.53 -9.78
C ASP A 88 14.18 -18.67 -8.72
N ILE A 89 14.33 -19.68 -7.87
CA ILE A 89 13.40 -20.05 -6.78
C ILE A 89 13.84 -19.43 -5.43
N THR A 90 14.93 -18.65 -5.44
CA THR A 90 15.58 -18.25 -4.20
C THR A 90 14.87 -17.05 -3.58
N SER A 91 14.27 -17.33 -2.42
CA SER A 91 13.62 -16.38 -1.52
C SER A 91 12.45 -15.62 -2.16
N VAL A 92 11.37 -16.35 -2.43
CA VAL A 92 10.06 -15.70 -2.39
C VAL A 92 9.87 -15.24 -0.95
N ASP A 93 9.86 -13.92 -0.79
CA ASP A 93 9.39 -13.18 0.38
C ASP A 93 7.87 -13.38 0.52
N THR A 94 7.42 -14.64 0.46
CA THR A 94 6.02 -15.08 0.33
C THR A 94 5.20 -14.49 1.44
N SER A 95 5.77 -14.40 2.63
CA SER A 95 5.17 -13.82 3.83
C SER A 95 4.92 -12.32 3.68
N SER A 96 5.92 -11.55 3.27
CA SER A 96 5.81 -10.09 3.09
C SER A 96 4.83 -9.74 1.96
N PHE A 97 4.82 -10.55 0.91
CA PHE A 97 3.86 -10.44 -0.17
C PHE A 97 2.43 -10.80 0.28
N LEU A 98 2.24 -11.91 1.01
CA LEU A 98 0.93 -12.29 1.55
C LEU A 98 0.38 -11.20 2.46
N ILE A 99 1.22 -10.66 3.34
CA ILE A 99 0.85 -9.58 4.26
C ILE A 99 0.43 -8.34 3.48
N PHE A 100 1.17 -7.96 2.43
CA PHE A 100 0.77 -6.86 1.56
C PHE A 100 -0.58 -7.11 0.89
N LEU A 101 -0.80 -8.31 0.35
CA LEU A 101 -2.06 -8.66 -0.32
C LEU A 101 -3.24 -8.66 0.67
N ILE A 102 -3.05 -9.20 1.88
CA ILE A 102 -4.04 -9.16 2.96
C ILE A 102 -4.37 -7.72 3.35
N ILE A 103 -3.38 -6.84 3.51
CA ILE A 103 -3.59 -5.43 3.81
C ILE A 103 -4.40 -4.75 2.70
N ASN A 104 -4.06 -4.98 1.43
CA ASN A 104 -4.80 -4.41 0.30
C ASN A 104 -6.26 -4.89 0.25
N VAL A 105 -6.52 -6.18 0.53
CA VAL A 105 -7.86 -6.75 0.62
C VAL A 105 -8.65 -6.13 1.76
N LEU A 106 -8.06 -6.02 2.96
CA LEU A 106 -8.69 -5.37 4.11
C LEU A 106 -9.04 -3.91 3.81
N CYS A 107 -8.18 -3.20 3.07
CA CYS A 107 -8.44 -1.81 2.68
C CYS A 107 -9.60 -1.68 1.69
N LEU A 108 -9.69 -2.61 0.73
CA LEU A 108 -10.84 -2.67 -0.18
C LEU A 108 -12.14 -2.97 0.59
N GLU A 109 -12.10 -3.92 1.51
CA GLU A 109 -13.25 -4.32 2.32
C GLU A 109 -13.74 -3.17 3.22
N TYR A 110 -12.82 -2.45 3.88
CA TYR A 110 -13.13 -1.24 4.64
C TYR A 110 -13.67 -0.12 3.75
N GLY A 111 -13.13 0.08 2.55
CA GLY A 111 -13.60 1.09 1.59
C GLY A 111 -15.05 0.87 1.16
N VAL A 112 -15.43 -0.39 0.90
CA VAL A 112 -16.81 -0.77 0.55
C VAL A 112 -17.74 -0.64 1.76
N LYS A 113 -17.33 -1.10 2.94
CA LYS A 113 -18.13 -1.01 4.17
C LYS A 113 -18.39 0.44 4.59
N LYS A 114 -17.40 1.32 4.45
CA LYS A 114 -17.55 2.75 4.72
C LYS A 114 -18.59 3.41 3.80
N ALA A 115 -18.51 3.16 2.50
CA ALA A 115 -19.48 3.68 1.53
C ALA A 115 -20.92 3.22 1.84
N ALA A 116 -21.10 1.98 2.32
CA ALA A 116 -22.41 1.46 2.73
C ALA A 116 -22.96 2.15 3.99
N VAL A 117 -22.12 2.35 5.02
CA VAL A 117 -22.51 3.01 6.27
C VAL A 117 -22.88 4.48 6.04
N ASP A 118 -22.12 5.20 5.21
CA ASP A 118 -22.40 6.59 4.88
C ASP A 118 -23.71 6.76 4.07
N GLN A 119 -24.06 5.79 3.22
CA GLN A 119 -25.37 5.77 2.56
C GLN A 119 -26.52 5.56 3.55
N MET A 120 -26.35 4.68 4.55
CA MET A 120 -27.35 4.44 5.59
C MET A 120 -27.58 5.68 6.46
N PHE A 121 -26.52 6.38 6.87
CA PHE A 121 -26.62 7.62 7.64
C PHE A 121 -27.31 8.75 6.87
N LYS A 122 -27.05 8.90 5.56
CA LYS A 122 -27.76 9.88 4.72
C LYS A 122 -29.25 9.56 4.53
N LYS A 123 -29.64 8.30 4.65
CA LYS A 123 -31.05 7.87 4.56
C LYS A 123 -31.83 8.12 5.85
N HIS A 124 -31.16 8.14 6.99
CA HIS A 124 -31.75 8.40 8.31
C HIS A 124 -31.87 9.89 8.66
N ASN A 125 -31.16 10.77 7.95
CA ASN A 125 -31.13 12.21 8.20
C ASN A 125 -32.00 13.02 7.19
N LYS A 126 -32.98 12.34 6.58
CA LYS A 126 -34.00 12.87 5.68
C LYS A 126 -35.36 12.41 6.18
#